data_AF-A0A7H4PKR2-F1
#
_entry.id   AF-A0A7H4PKR2-F1
#
_cell.length_a   1.000
_cell.length_b   1.000
_cell.length_c   1.000
_cell.angle_alpha   90.00
_cell.angle_beta   90.00
_cell.angle_gamma   90.00
#
_symmetry.space_group_name_H-M   'P 1'
#
loop_
_entity.id
_entity.type
_entity.pdbx_description
1 polymer ?
#
loop_
_entity_poly.entity_id
_entity_poly.type
_entity_poly.pdbx_seq_one_letter_code
_entity_poly.pdbx_strand_id
1 'polypeptide(L)'
;MQGYATLADETVEQLSSMGIARPTHVLLQGGVGAMAGGVLGYLADVYGAKHLHSIIVEPELADCLYRSALKGQIVNVSGDMTTIMAGLACGEPNPLGWEVLRNCATQFVSCQDAVAALGMRVLGNPAGQDPRVISGESGAVGLGLLAAIYFHPAARSADAQAQAG
;
A
#
# COMPACT_ATOMS: atom_id res chain seq x y z
N MET A 1 -10.64 2.78 14.13
CA MET A 1 -10.32 2.88 12.67
C MET A 1 -10.87 4.15 12.05
N GLN A 2 -12.07 4.62 12.40
CA GLN A 2 -12.70 5.82 11.81
C GLN A 2 -11.83 7.08 11.82
N GLY A 3 -11.01 7.32 12.84
CA GLY A 3 -10.09 8.48 12.84
C GLY A 3 -9.07 8.46 11.68
N TYR A 4 -8.71 7.29 11.16
CA TYR A 4 -7.86 7.22 9.95
C TYR A 4 -8.61 7.62 8.68
N ALA A 5 -9.95 7.61 8.67
CA ALA A 5 -10.71 8.03 7.49
C ALA A 5 -10.59 9.55 7.24
N THR A 6 -10.24 10.35 8.26
CA THR A 6 -10.00 11.80 8.08
C THR A 6 -8.94 12.09 7.02
N LEU A 7 -7.81 11.35 7.00
CA LEU A 7 -6.80 11.56 5.95
C LEU A 7 -7.33 11.18 4.55
N ALA A 8 -8.25 10.23 4.48
CA ALA A 8 -8.87 9.81 3.22
C ALA A 8 -9.86 10.88 2.72
N ASP A 9 -10.64 11.45 3.62
CA ASP A 9 -11.55 12.58 3.36
C ASP A 9 -10.79 13.80 2.82
N GLU A 10 -9.72 14.20 3.51
CA GLU A 10 -8.82 15.27 3.07
C GLU A 10 -8.20 14.97 1.69
N THR A 11 -7.80 13.71 1.45
CA THR A 11 -7.27 13.29 0.14
C THR A 11 -8.31 13.40 -0.96
N VAL A 12 -9.57 13.00 -0.70
CA VAL A 12 -10.68 13.13 -1.67
C VAL A 12 -10.96 14.59 -2.00
N GLU A 13 -11.00 15.47 -1.00
CA GLU A 13 -11.17 16.92 -1.18
C GLU A 13 -10.05 17.49 -2.06
N GLN A 14 -8.79 17.13 -1.76
CA GLN A 14 -7.63 17.57 -2.53
C GLN A 14 -7.67 17.08 -3.99
N LEU A 15 -7.96 15.80 -4.22
CA LEU A 15 -8.09 15.24 -5.58
C LEU A 15 -9.20 15.96 -6.37
N SER A 16 -10.34 16.22 -5.73
CA SER A 16 -11.45 16.97 -6.33
C SER A 16 -11.02 18.39 -6.72
N SER A 17 -10.29 19.09 -5.83
CA SER A 17 -9.75 20.44 -6.11
C SER A 17 -8.76 20.47 -7.29
N MET A 18 -8.09 19.34 -7.56
CA MET A 18 -7.20 19.15 -8.71
C MET A 18 -7.94 18.75 -10.00
N GLY A 19 -9.26 18.62 -9.96
CA GLY A 19 -10.07 18.15 -11.09
C GLY A 19 -10.00 16.63 -11.32
N ILE A 20 -9.49 15.87 -10.36
CA ILE A 20 -9.40 14.41 -10.43
C ILE A 20 -10.69 13.84 -9.84
N ALA A 21 -11.59 13.41 -10.72
CA ALA A 21 -12.88 12.85 -10.31
C ALA A 21 -12.74 11.57 -9.47
N ARG A 22 -11.71 10.75 -9.75
CA ARG A 22 -11.49 9.46 -9.06
C ARG A 22 -10.07 8.93 -9.30
N PRO A 23 -9.34 8.46 -8.27
CA PRO A 23 -8.10 7.73 -8.46
C PRO A 23 -8.37 6.33 -9.01
N THR A 24 -7.47 5.84 -9.85
CA THR A 24 -7.54 4.46 -10.37
C THR A 24 -6.93 3.44 -9.40
N HIS A 25 -5.93 3.87 -8.62
CA HIS A 25 -5.17 3.01 -7.72
C HIS A 25 -4.97 3.66 -6.36
N VAL A 26 -4.84 2.83 -5.33
CA VAL A 26 -4.35 3.24 -4.01
C VAL A 26 -3.43 2.17 -3.44
N LEU A 27 -2.28 2.58 -2.89
CA LEU A 27 -1.37 1.70 -2.18
C LEU A 27 -1.46 2.03 -0.69
N LEU A 28 -1.74 1.02 0.14
CA LEU A 28 -1.90 1.17 1.58
C LEU A 28 -0.96 0.19 2.28
N GLN A 29 -0.02 0.70 3.05
CA GLN A 29 0.84 -0.15 3.87
C GLN A 29 0.04 -0.77 5.02
N GLY A 30 0.26 -2.07 5.26
CA GLY A 30 -0.43 -2.87 6.27
C GLY A 30 0.50 -3.25 7.43
N GLY A 31 0.11 -2.89 8.65
CA GLY A 31 0.54 -3.61 9.85
C GLY A 31 -0.57 -4.59 10.24
N VAL A 32 -1.21 -4.39 11.38
CA VAL A 32 -2.48 -5.10 11.70
C VAL A 32 -3.65 -4.75 10.74
N GLY A 33 -3.51 -3.75 9.87
CA GLY A 33 -4.55 -3.35 8.91
C GLY A 33 -5.57 -2.31 9.40
N ALA A 34 -5.35 -1.65 10.54
CA ALA A 34 -6.29 -0.65 11.06
C ALA A 34 -6.37 0.63 10.19
N MET A 35 -5.23 1.17 9.76
CA MET A 35 -5.17 2.31 8.85
C MET A 35 -5.69 1.90 7.47
N ALA A 36 -5.14 0.82 6.91
CA ALA A 36 -5.54 0.31 5.60
C ALA A 36 -7.05 0.04 5.51
N GLY A 37 -7.64 -0.61 6.51
CA GLY A 37 -9.09 -0.86 6.54
C GLY A 37 -9.93 0.41 6.73
N GLY A 38 -9.48 1.36 7.56
CA GLY A 38 -10.19 2.63 7.75
C GLY A 38 -10.19 3.50 6.49
N VAL A 39 -9.02 3.65 5.85
CA VAL A 39 -8.84 4.42 4.63
C VAL A 39 -9.53 3.74 3.45
N LEU A 40 -9.31 2.43 3.24
CA LEU A 40 -9.96 1.72 2.13
C LEU A 40 -11.46 1.68 2.29
N GLY A 41 -11.98 1.53 3.51
CA GLY A 41 -13.41 1.57 3.78
C GLY A 41 -14.04 2.89 3.32
N TYR A 42 -13.41 4.02 3.67
CA TYR A 42 -13.84 5.34 3.22
C TYR A 42 -13.74 5.49 1.70
N LEU A 43 -12.59 5.16 1.10
CA LEU A 43 -12.41 5.30 -0.36
C LEU A 43 -13.34 4.38 -1.17
N ALA A 44 -13.65 3.19 -0.65
CA ALA A 44 -14.59 2.26 -1.28
C ALA A 44 -16.03 2.77 -1.24
N ASP A 45 -16.41 3.51 -0.20
CA ASP A 45 -17.72 4.18 -0.12
C ASP A 45 -17.83 5.32 -1.13
N VAL A 46 -16.79 6.16 -1.23
CA VAL A 46 -16.76 7.31 -2.16
C VAL A 46 -16.68 6.88 -3.62
N TYR A 47 -15.77 5.94 -3.94
CA TYR A 47 -15.42 5.63 -5.33
C TYR A 47 -15.95 4.28 -5.83
N GLY A 48 -16.46 3.43 -4.94
CA GLY A 48 -16.83 2.06 -5.24
C GLY A 48 -15.63 1.12 -5.29
N ALA A 49 -15.63 0.07 -4.45
CA ALA A 49 -14.52 -0.90 -4.38
C ALA A 49 -14.16 -1.56 -5.73
N LYS A 50 -15.14 -1.76 -6.62
CA LYS A 50 -14.90 -2.35 -7.96
C LYS A 50 -14.17 -1.42 -8.92
N HIS A 51 -14.14 -0.13 -8.62
CA HIS A 51 -13.55 0.88 -9.49
C HIS A 51 -12.17 1.31 -9.01
N LEU A 52 -11.80 1.04 -7.75
CA LEU A 52 -10.52 1.41 -7.16
C LEU A 52 -9.61 0.18 -7.03
N HIS A 53 -8.51 0.14 -7.78
CA HIS A 53 -7.52 -0.94 -7.67
C HIS A 53 -6.63 -0.72 -6.44
N SER A 54 -6.97 -1.40 -5.35
CA SER A 54 -6.31 -1.22 -4.05
C SER A 54 -5.27 -2.31 -3.78
N ILE A 55 -4.10 -1.89 -3.33
CA ILE A 55 -2.95 -2.76 -3.10
C ILE A 55 -2.50 -2.59 -1.64
N ILE A 56 -2.53 -3.68 -0.89
CA ILE A 56 -2.03 -3.73 0.50
C ILE A 56 -0.57 -4.18 0.49
N VAL A 57 0.31 -3.44 1.17
CA VAL A 57 1.76 -3.67 1.14
C VAL A 57 2.30 -3.96 2.53
N GLU A 58 2.95 -5.10 2.71
CA GLU A 58 3.52 -5.56 3.99
C GLU A 58 5.01 -5.96 3.84
N PRO A 59 5.81 -5.87 4.92
CA PRO A 59 7.14 -6.48 4.96
C PRO A 59 7.03 -8.01 5.01
N GLU A 60 7.89 -8.72 4.30
CA GLU A 60 7.81 -10.18 4.13
C GLU A 60 7.92 -11.00 5.42
N LEU A 61 8.54 -10.43 6.46
CA LEU A 61 8.66 -11.07 7.78
C LEU A 61 7.48 -10.76 8.71
N ALA A 62 6.54 -9.87 8.33
CA ALA A 62 5.34 -9.55 9.10
C ALA A 62 4.09 -9.42 8.19
N ASP A 63 3.99 -10.27 7.16
CA ASP A 63 2.99 -10.23 6.09
C ASP A 63 1.67 -10.94 6.46
N CYS A 64 1.11 -10.58 7.61
CA CYS A 64 -0.04 -11.27 8.18
C CYS A 64 -1.32 -11.11 7.33
N LEU A 65 -1.55 -9.96 6.69
CA LEU A 65 -2.70 -9.73 5.81
C LEU A 65 -2.55 -10.47 4.48
N TYR A 66 -1.34 -10.53 3.92
CA TYR A 66 -1.00 -11.28 2.71
C TYR A 66 -1.26 -12.77 2.91
N ARG A 67 -0.77 -13.37 4.00
CA ARG A 67 -1.04 -14.77 4.32
C ARG A 67 -2.52 -15.03 4.59
N SER A 68 -3.21 -14.05 5.19
CA SER A 68 -4.66 -14.13 5.42
C SER A 68 -5.45 -14.10 4.13
N ALA A 69 -5.05 -13.27 3.16
CA ALA A 69 -5.62 -13.22 1.81
C ALA A 69 -5.45 -14.53 1.06
N LEU A 70 -4.27 -15.14 1.12
CA LEU A 70 -4.01 -16.44 0.50
C LEU A 70 -4.89 -17.56 1.08
N LYS A 71 -5.08 -17.60 2.41
CA LYS A 71 -5.90 -18.63 3.06
C LYS A 71 -7.39 -18.29 3.09
N GLY A 72 -7.76 -17.06 2.74
CA GLY A 72 -9.12 -16.56 2.88
C GLY A 72 -9.60 -16.49 4.33
N GLN A 73 -8.73 -16.50 5.35
CA GLN A 73 -9.05 -16.39 6.78
C GLN A 73 -7.85 -15.83 7.55
N ILE A 74 -8.07 -15.31 8.76
CA ILE A 74 -7.00 -14.72 9.57
C ILE A 74 -5.87 -15.73 9.79
N VAL A 75 -4.65 -15.29 9.49
CA VAL A 75 -3.40 -16.02 9.72
C VAL A 75 -2.48 -15.15 10.55
N ASN A 76 -2.10 -15.67 11.71
CA ASN A 76 -1.11 -15.03 12.56
C ASN A 76 0.31 -15.43 12.13
N VAL A 77 1.22 -14.46 12.09
CA VAL A 77 2.66 -14.63 11.90
C VAL A 77 3.31 -14.65 13.27
N SER A 78 4.10 -15.68 13.52
CA SER A 78 4.89 -15.86 14.74
C SER A 78 6.38 -15.88 14.43
N GLY A 79 7.21 -15.70 15.46
CA GLY A 79 8.66 -15.61 15.33
C GLY A 79 9.17 -14.17 15.27
N ASP A 80 10.46 -14.01 14.94
CA ASP A 80 11.09 -12.71 14.85
C ASP A 80 10.66 -11.99 13.57
N MET A 81 9.81 -10.97 13.75
CA MET A 81 9.35 -10.07 12.70
C MET A 81 10.32 -8.90 12.53
N THR A 82 11.62 -9.22 12.39
CA THR A 82 12.66 -8.20 12.28
C THR A 82 12.53 -7.48 10.94
N THR A 83 11.98 -6.27 10.98
CA THR A 83 11.90 -5.37 9.83
C THR A 83 12.31 -3.98 10.25
N ILE A 84 12.92 -3.22 9.34
CA ILE A 84 13.13 -1.79 9.52
C ILE A 84 11.78 -1.05 9.61
N MET A 85 10.71 -1.59 9.04
CA MET A 85 9.39 -0.95 9.01
C MET A 85 8.68 -1.03 10.37
N ALA A 86 9.14 -0.26 11.36
CA ALA A 86 8.68 -0.31 12.76
C ALA A 86 7.15 -0.19 12.95
N GLY A 87 6.46 0.57 12.09
CA GLY A 87 5.00 0.70 12.14
C GLY A 87 4.22 -0.49 11.57
N LEU A 88 4.90 -1.43 10.89
CA LEU A 88 4.31 -2.56 10.17
C LEU A 88 4.70 -3.93 10.78
N ALA A 89 5.55 -3.97 11.80
CA ALA A 89 6.01 -5.20 12.46
C ALA A 89 4.89 -5.84 13.32
N CYS A 90 3.87 -6.38 12.67
CA CYS A 90 2.65 -6.90 13.30
C CYS A 90 2.36 -8.33 12.82
N GLY A 91 2.06 -9.22 13.76
CA GLY A 91 1.81 -10.63 13.45
C GLY A 91 0.35 -11.02 13.34
N GLU A 92 -0.57 -10.21 13.86
CA GLU A 92 -1.99 -10.56 13.96
C GLU A 92 -2.88 -9.51 13.25
N PRO A 93 -3.62 -9.91 12.21
CA PRO A 93 -4.59 -9.03 11.57
C PRO A 93 -5.63 -8.52 12.57
N ASN A 94 -5.92 -7.21 12.52
CA ASN A 94 -7.06 -6.65 13.21
C ASN A 94 -8.34 -7.19 12.55
N PRO A 95 -9.23 -7.90 13.26
CA PRO A 95 -10.42 -8.49 12.66
C PRO A 95 -11.32 -7.49 11.91
N LEU A 96 -11.47 -6.26 12.44
CA LEU A 96 -12.27 -5.21 11.81
C LEU A 96 -11.60 -4.67 10.53
N GLY A 97 -10.28 -4.52 10.55
CA GLY A 97 -9.52 -4.15 9.36
C GLY A 97 -9.60 -5.24 8.30
N TRP A 98 -9.42 -6.49 8.72
CA TRP A 98 -9.45 -7.66 7.87
C TRP A 98 -10.79 -7.84 7.15
N GLU A 99 -11.92 -7.59 7.82
CA GLU A 99 -13.24 -7.68 7.18
C GLU A 99 -13.35 -6.72 5.98
N VAL A 100 -12.90 -5.47 6.13
CA VAL A 100 -12.87 -4.51 5.02
C VAL A 100 -11.90 -4.96 3.93
N LEU A 101 -10.67 -5.31 4.31
CA LEU A 101 -9.62 -5.66 3.35
C LEU A 101 -9.96 -6.93 2.55
N ARG A 102 -10.51 -7.97 3.20
CA ARG A 102 -10.97 -9.19 2.51
C ARG A 102 -12.03 -8.86 1.45
N ASN A 103 -12.91 -7.91 1.72
CA ASN A 103 -14.04 -7.60 0.86
C ASN A 103 -13.71 -6.57 -0.23
N CYS A 104 -12.76 -5.66 0.01
CA CYS A 104 -12.51 -4.49 -0.83
C CYS A 104 -11.10 -4.41 -1.42
N ALA A 105 -10.10 -5.08 -0.84
CA ALA A 105 -8.73 -5.04 -1.37
C ALA A 105 -8.64 -5.79 -2.70
N THR A 106 -7.92 -5.24 -3.67
CA THR A 106 -7.72 -5.90 -4.97
C THR A 106 -6.52 -6.85 -4.93
N GLN A 107 -5.43 -6.43 -4.30
CA GLN A 107 -4.18 -7.20 -4.24
C GLN A 107 -3.48 -7.02 -2.89
N PHE A 108 -2.69 -8.02 -2.52
CA PHE A 108 -1.81 -8.00 -1.35
C PHE A 108 -0.39 -8.29 -1.82
N VAL A 109 0.58 -7.56 -1.28
CA VAL A 109 1.99 -7.64 -1.63
C VAL A 109 2.82 -7.82 -0.36
N SER A 110 3.61 -8.88 -0.35
CA SER A 110 4.65 -9.15 0.65
C SER A 110 6.01 -8.81 0.03
N CYS A 111 6.78 -7.92 0.65
CA CYS A 111 8.00 -7.37 0.04
C CYS A 111 9.16 -7.22 1.03
N GLN A 112 10.38 -7.18 0.49
CA GLN A 112 11.62 -7.01 1.27
C GLN A 112 11.77 -5.59 1.81
N ASP A 113 12.45 -5.45 2.95
CA ASP A 113 12.80 -4.16 3.56
C ASP A 113 13.53 -3.19 2.63
N ALA A 114 14.32 -3.72 1.68
CA ALA A 114 15.01 -2.93 0.67
C ALA A 114 14.04 -2.07 -0.18
N VAL A 115 12.77 -2.49 -0.31
CA VAL A 115 11.71 -1.75 -1.00
C VAL A 115 11.36 -0.47 -0.22
N ALA A 116 11.20 -0.55 1.10
CA ALA A 116 10.99 0.63 1.94
C ALA A 116 12.18 1.59 1.88
N ALA A 117 13.40 1.07 2.01
CA ALA A 117 14.62 1.87 1.93
C ALA A 117 14.82 2.54 0.55
N LEU A 118 14.33 1.91 -0.53
CA LEU A 118 14.27 2.53 -1.85
C LEU A 118 13.27 3.69 -1.87
N GLY A 119 12.05 3.47 -1.36
CA GLY A 119 11.02 4.51 -1.28
C GLY A 119 11.48 5.75 -0.53
N MET A 120 12.16 5.57 0.61
CA MET A 120 12.71 6.68 1.41
C MET A 120 13.66 7.54 0.58
N ARG A 121 14.56 6.91 -0.20
CA ARG A 121 15.54 7.60 -1.03
C ARG A 121 14.89 8.32 -2.20
N VAL A 122 13.90 7.70 -2.84
CA VAL A 122 13.16 8.31 -3.96
C VAL A 122 12.38 9.54 -3.50
N LEU A 123 11.65 9.45 -2.39
CA LEU A 123 10.92 10.58 -1.82
C LEU A 123 11.84 11.69 -1.30
N GLY A 124 12.96 11.29 -0.68
CA GLY A 124 13.95 12.19 -0.10
C GLY A 124 14.87 12.87 -1.11
N ASN A 125 14.97 12.35 -2.34
CA ASN A 125 15.72 12.90 -3.46
C ASN A 125 14.92 12.73 -4.77
N PRO A 126 13.90 13.57 -4.98
CA PRO A 126 12.92 13.40 -6.05
C PRO A 126 13.53 13.65 -7.44
N ALA A 127 12.85 13.14 -8.47
CA ALA A 127 13.23 13.38 -9.86
C ALA A 127 12.74 14.76 -10.34
N GLY A 128 13.55 15.44 -11.15
CA GLY A 128 13.14 16.69 -11.80
C GLY A 128 12.79 17.80 -10.81
N GLN A 129 11.54 18.27 -10.87
CA GLN A 129 11.02 19.37 -10.05
C GLN A 129 9.99 18.91 -9.01
N ASP A 130 9.83 17.60 -8.83
CA ASP A 130 8.87 17.06 -7.86
C ASP A 130 9.23 17.52 -6.44
N PRO A 131 8.22 17.79 -5.58
CA PRO A 131 8.47 18.22 -4.22
C PRO A 131 9.15 17.12 -3.42
N ARG A 132 10.16 17.50 -2.64
CA ARG A 132 10.83 16.59 -1.71
C ARG A 132 9.91 16.25 -0.54
N VAL A 133 9.84 14.97 -0.20
CA VAL A 133 9.04 14.46 0.93
C VAL A 133 9.94 13.66 1.86
N ILE A 134 9.91 13.98 3.16
CA ILE A 134 10.56 13.16 4.18
C ILE A 134 9.61 12.04 4.58
N SER A 135 9.99 10.81 4.31
CA SER A 135 9.20 9.63 4.67
C SER A 135 10.10 8.60 5.35
N GLY A 136 9.64 8.09 6.50
CA GLY A 136 10.29 6.99 7.21
C GLY A 136 10.02 5.65 6.54
N GLU A 137 10.60 4.58 7.08
CA GLU A 137 10.61 3.24 6.47
C GLU A 137 9.21 2.71 6.15
N SER A 138 8.34 2.59 7.17
CA SER A 138 6.94 2.18 6.99
C SER A 138 6.14 3.15 6.11
N GLY A 139 6.47 4.44 6.15
CA GLY A 139 5.77 5.49 5.39
C GLY A 139 6.07 5.42 3.88
N ALA A 140 7.27 4.96 3.52
CA ALA A 140 7.76 5.04 2.15
C ALA A 140 7.52 3.77 1.33
N VAL A 141 7.13 2.65 1.95
CA VAL A 141 7.07 1.33 1.28
C VAL A 141 6.12 1.30 0.08
N GLY A 142 5.01 2.05 0.09
CA GLY A 142 4.10 2.15 -1.04
C GLY A 142 4.77 2.73 -2.30
N LEU A 143 5.48 3.86 -2.17
CA LEU A 143 6.27 4.43 -3.27
C LEU A 143 7.47 3.52 -3.59
N GLY A 144 8.10 2.96 -2.56
CA GLY A 144 9.16 1.96 -2.70
C GLY A 144 8.77 0.83 -3.64
N LEU A 145 7.54 0.32 -3.53
CA LEU A 145 7.01 -0.74 -4.39
C LEU A 145 6.91 -0.27 -5.86
N LEU A 146 6.39 0.93 -6.12
CA LEU A 146 6.34 1.50 -7.47
C LEU A 146 7.74 1.63 -8.08
N ALA A 147 8.69 2.14 -7.30
CA ALA A 147 10.09 2.26 -7.74
C ALA A 147 10.71 0.89 -8.02
N ALA A 148 10.48 -0.09 -7.14
CA ALA A 148 10.97 -1.45 -7.32
C ALA A 148 10.43 -2.09 -8.61
N ILE A 149 9.13 -1.92 -8.89
CA ILE A 149 8.50 -2.39 -10.14
C ILE A 149 9.13 -1.70 -11.35
N TYR A 150 9.25 -0.37 -11.34
CA TYR A 150 9.82 0.40 -12.44
C TYR A 150 11.24 -0.05 -12.81
N PHE A 151 12.07 -0.33 -11.80
CA PHE A 151 13.44 -0.80 -12.03
C PHE A 151 13.56 -2.32 -12.19
N HIS A 152 12.49 -3.08 -12.01
CA HIS A 152 12.54 -4.53 -12.11
C HIS A 152 12.84 -4.96 -13.56
N PRO A 153 13.79 -5.89 -13.80
CA PRO A 153 14.15 -6.31 -15.15
C PRO A 153 12.96 -6.79 -15.99
N ALA A 154 12.02 -7.49 -15.36
CA ALA A 154 10.82 -8.00 -16.04
C ALA A 154 9.82 -6.91 -16.47
N ALA A 155 9.81 -5.73 -15.81
CA ALA A 155 8.94 -4.62 -16.21
C ALA A 155 9.42 -4.00 -17.54
N ARG A 156 10.74 -3.93 -17.72
CA ARG A 156 11.36 -3.42 -18.96
C ARG A 156 11.05 -4.28 -20.18
N SER A 157 10.88 -5.59 -20.01
CA SER A 157 10.44 -6.48 -21.09
C SER A 157 8.97 -6.31 -21.45
N ALA A 158 8.12 -5.93 -20.50
CA ALA A 158 6.70 -5.68 -20.75
C ALA A 158 6.49 -4.37 -21.53
N ASP A 159 7.24 -3.31 -21.20
CA ASP A 159 7.22 -2.06 -21.94
C ASP A 159 7.68 -2.22 -23.40
N ALA A 160 8.73 -3.03 -23.63
CA ALA A 160 9.21 -3.34 -24.97
C ALA A 160 8.18 -4.13 -25.81
N GLN A 161 7.34 -4.95 -25.18
CA GLN A 161 6.26 -5.68 -25.84
C GLN A 161 5.02 -4.80 -26.06
N ALA A 162 4.69 -3.92 -25.11
CA ALA A 162 3.56 -3.00 -25.21
C ALA A 162 3.76 -1.88 -26.24
N GLN A 163 5.01 -1.49 -26.50
CA GLN A 163 5.35 -0.51 -27.55
C GLN A 163 5.47 -1.12 -28.95
N ALA A 164 5.41 -2.45 -29.08
CA ALA A 164 5.55 -3.19 -30.33
C ALA A 164 4.21 -3.69 -30.91
N GLY A 165 3.08 -3.39 -30.25
CA GLY A 165 1.72 -3.70 -30.69
C GLY A 165 0.88 -2.45 -30.88
#